data_AF-A0A1G0G1P2-F1
#
_entry.id   AF-A0A1G0G1P2-F1
#
_cell.length_a   1.000
_cell.length_b   1.000
_cell.length_c   1.000
_cell.angle_alpha   90.00
_cell.angle_beta   90.00
_cell.angle_gamma   90.00
#
_symmetry.space_group_name_H-M   'P 1'
#
loop_
_entity.id
_entity.type
_entity.pdbx_description
1 polymer ?
#
loop_
_entity_poly.entity_id
_entity_poly.type
_entity_poly.pdbx_seq_one_letter_code
_entity_poly.pdbx_strand_id
1 'polypeptide(L)'
;MPTIETFEELKDAVAALSEQDQWGFVRNNIEEDKLRQLISTAEQFAQFLRVLNRIDHYFLLNRLTIDHLQRIITTVDQVLAVVEVVSAELRGIVLRDIANIRSPSSMFQTVEHLIRLLNVYKRDDILSELLIKNIVKRIVHNAEQLVSLLNGLTDTSCRYALLAELEREYLSSILDTAEKVANVLATVEATLWNGFVIKIISDINRLIEVLRILPIEKQIYLINACHMWLVTDETKFIALLQILDVSHYANYYVLFERFIRNSDGLRRVLNKLSPDQQIALINAFEISNLNSIIANTDKLKEIFTSLSKEGRTALINKLGKDNLLRFIPDADKLTDMFIILESENGRVLINELGESLQRIIPDGHQLARVFRRLDGDDQAVLINVLEKVCLSVLVKNIEQLLTVLNAVDYYNKDTLIKALGKDSICGHVQSKHISVLIEEPIITRATYPKHRIELLQYISPEQIAEYLLPLGKRGLTEFLQLLPEDFQDIRRITDDRRMQTLVEELRPRPDAGAAVSASGVTVVADKAETLHYLWVREILLLLDKARIEVSSGCWACLHRKGPSLRTVNERIEQTQQLAASIRNPRGALPDAVAVRPTAVAGMA
;
A
#
# COMPACT_ATOMS: atom_id res chain seq x y z
N MET A 1 -45.44 -78.77 17.17
CA MET A 1 -44.11 -78.38 16.65
C MET A 1 -43.07 -78.77 17.69
N PRO A 2 -41.83 -79.13 17.29
CA PRO A 2 -40.75 -79.32 18.24
C PRO A 2 -40.57 -78.04 19.08
N THR A 3 -40.37 -78.20 20.38
CA THR A 3 -40.06 -77.09 21.30
C THR A 3 -38.68 -76.57 20.95
N ILE A 4 -38.60 -75.33 20.46
CA ILE A 4 -37.32 -74.67 20.18
C ILE A 4 -36.76 -74.12 21.49
N GLU A 5 -35.68 -74.73 21.97
CA GLU A 5 -35.06 -74.38 23.24
C GLU A 5 -33.77 -73.59 23.07
N THR A 6 -33.05 -73.81 21.96
CA THR A 6 -31.74 -73.21 21.68
C THR A 6 -31.74 -72.31 20.44
N PHE A 7 -30.76 -71.40 20.36
CA PHE A 7 -30.59 -70.52 19.20
C PHE A 7 -30.29 -71.30 17.91
N GLU A 8 -29.47 -72.34 18.00
CA GLU A 8 -29.10 -73.17 16.84
C GLU A 8 -30.34 -73.91 16.30
N GLU A 9 -31.18 -74.47 17.17
CA GLU A 9 -32.47 -75.06 16.75
C GLU A 9 -33.38 -74.04 16.05
N LEU A 10 -33.46 -72.81 16.56
CA LEU A 10 -34.23 -71.74 15.91
C LEU A 10 -33.66 -71.43 14.53
N LYS A 11 -32.35 -71.24 14.44
CA LYS A 11 -31.64 -70.89 13.21
C LYS A 11 -31.82 -71.98 12.14
N ASP A 12 -31.61 -73.24 12.52
CA ASP A 12 -31.72 -74.39 11.61
C ASP A 12 -33.18 -74.61 11.18
N ALA A 13 -34.13 -74.46 12.10
CA ALA A 13 -35.56 -74.54 11.77
C ALA A 13 -35.98 -73.47 10.77
N VAL A 14 -35.51 -72.24 10.92
CA VAL A 14 -35.82 -71.14 9.98
C VAL A 14 -35.08 -71.31 8.65
N ALA A 15 -33.82 -71.78 8.67
CA ALA A 15 -33.03 -72.02 7.46
C ALA A 15 -33.61 -73.14 6.57
N ALA A 16 -34.33 -74.10 7.15
CA ALA A 16 -34.99 -75.17 6.42
C ALA A 16 -36.29 -74.75 5.72
N LEU A 17 -36.80 -73.55 5.98
CA LEU A 17 -38.05 -73.04 5.41
C LEU A 17 -37.82 -72.25 4.12
N SER A 18 -38.87 -72.13 3.31
CA SER A 18 -38.86 -71.24 2.14
C SER A 18 -38.77 -69.78 2.61
N GLU A 19 -38.13 -68.91 1.82
CA GLU A 19 -37.99 -67.48 2.17
C GLU A 19 -39.33 -66.82 2.54
N GLN A 20 -40.44 -67.23 1.92
CA GLN A 20 -41.77 -66.66 2.18
C GLN A 20 -42.36 -67.08 3.54
N ASP A 21 -41.91 -68.21 4.09
CA ASP A 21 -42.45 -68.80 5.31
C ASP A 21 -41.61 -68.49 6.56
N GLN A 22 -40.38 -68.02 6.39
CA GLN A 22 -39.41 -67.78 7.46
C GLN A 22 -39.97 -66.87 8.57
N TRP A 23 -40.36 -65.64 8.26
CA TRP A 23 -40.95 -64.76 9.27
C TRP A 23 -42.32 -65.23 9.76
N GLY A 24 -43.13 -65.83 8.90
CA GLY A 24 -44.42 -66.42 9.29
C GLY A 24 -44.23 -67.45 10.41
N PHE A 25 -43.21 -68.29 10.29
CA PHE A 25 -42.83 -69.26 11.31
C PHE A 25 -42.40 -68.58 12.61
N VAL A 26 -41.43 -67.66 12.56
CA VAL A 26 -40.91 -66.96 13.76
C VAL A 26 -42.04 -66.21 14.47
N ARG A 27 -42.85 -65.47 13.71
CA ARG A 27 -43.95 -64.66 14.23
C ARG A 27 -45.00 -65.48 14.97
N ASN A 28 -45.38 -66.63 14.40
CA ASN A 28 -46.50 -67.44 14.87
C ASN A 28 -46.11 -68.48 15.93
N ASN A 29 -44.83 -68.89 15.97
CA ASN A 29 -44.40 -70.02 16.80
C ASN A 29 -43.40 -69.65 17.90
N ILE A 30 -42.80 -68.45 17.85
CA ILE A 30 -41.86 -68.00 18.88
C ILE A 30 -42.41 -66.75 19.57
N GLU A 31 -42.68 -66.87 20.87
CA GLU A 31 -43.04 -65.74 21.73
C GLU A 31 -41.90 -64.70 21.75
N GLU A 32 -42.26 -63.43 21.85
CA GLU A 32 -41.30 -62.33 21.75
C GLU A 32 -40.20 -62.39 22.83
N ASP A 33 -40.56 -62.68 24.08
CA ASP A 33 -39.58 -62.81 25.16
C ASP A 33 -38.68 -64.03 24.98
N LYS A 34 -39.22 -65.14 24.45
CA LYS A 34 -38.41 -66.31 24.11
C LYS A 34 -37.45 -65.98 22.96
N LEU A 35 -37.89 -65.26 21.94
CA LEU A 35 -37.04 -64.81 20.83
C LEU A 35 -35.88 -63.93 21.35
N ARG A 36 -36.15 -63.02 22.28
CA ARG A 36 -35.12 -62.19 22.92
C ARG A 36 -34.13 -63.02 23.75
N GLN A 37 -34.60 -64.04 24.46
CA GLN A 37 -33.73 -64.96 25.19
C GLN A 37 -32.84 -65.78 24.26
N LEU A 38 -33.40 -66.22 23.12
CA LEU A 38 -32.67 -66.99 22.12
C LEU A 38 -31.63 -66.13 21.38
N ILE A 39 -31.94 -64.87 21.11
CA ILE A 39 -31.02 -63.90 20.48
C ILE A 39 -30.37 -63.05 21.58
N SER A 40 -29.46 -63.66 22.34
CA SER A 40 -28.85 -63.04 23.52
C SER A 40 -27.55 -62.27 23.23
N THR A 41 -26.95 -62.44 22.05
CA THR A 41 -25.71 -61.77 21.64
C THR A 41 -25.82 -61.11 20.27
N ALA A 42 -25.00 -60.09 20.00
CA ALA A 42 -24.92 -59.48 18.67
C ALA A 42 -24.52 -60.47 17.57
N GLU A 43 -23.69 -61.45 17.88
CA GLU A 43 -23.29 -62.48 16.92
C GLU A 43 -24.49 -63.36 16.55
N GLN A 44 -25.27 -63.82 17.54
CA GLN A 44 -26.51 -64.57 17.30
C GLN A 44 -27.49 -63.73 16.48
N PHE A 45 -27.62 -62.45 16.78
CA PHE A 45 -28.48 -61.56 16.02
C PHE A 45 -28.04 -61.44 14.56
N ALA A 46 -26.75 -61.20 14.31
CA ALA A 46 -26.20 -61.13 12.97
C ALA A 46 -26.32 -62.46 12.21
N GLN A 47 -26.07 -63.59 12.87
CA GLN A 47 -26.25 -64.92 12.27
C GLN A 47 -27.72 -65.17 11.92
N PHE A 48 -28.66 -64.74 12.75
CA PHE A 48 -30.08 -64.92 12.48
C PHE A 48 -30.56 -64.06 11.30
N LEU A 49 -30.09 -62.82 11.23
CA LEU A 49 -30.32 -61.96 10.06
C LEU A 49 -29.77 -62.58 8.76
N ARG A 50 -28.66 -63.34 8.79
CA ARG A 50 -28.14 -64.01 7.58
C ARG A 50 -29.06 -65.11 7.04
N VAL A 51 -29.90 -65.68 7.90
CA VAL A 51 -30.82 -66.76 7.53
C VAL A 51 -32.16 -66.22 7.03
N LEU A 52 -32.57 -65.06 7.53
CA LEU A 52 -33.81 -64.41 7.12
C LEU A 52 -33.69 -63.76 5.73
N ASN A 53 -34.81 -63.70 5.02
CA ASN A 53 -34.92 -62.88 3.83
C ASN A 53 -34.79 -61.37 4.18
N ARG A 54 -34.45 -60.54 3.19
CA ARG A 54 -34.19 -59.10 3.41
C ARG A 54 -35.40 -58.30 3.90
N ILE A 55 -36.61 -58.72 3.56
CA ILE A 55 -37.86 -58.05 3.97
C ILE A 55 -38.11 -58.33 5.46
N ASP A 56 -37.79 -59.54 5.91
CA ASP A 56 -38.02 -60.03 7.26
C ASP A 56 -37.10 -59.39 8.30
N HIS A 57 -35.97 -58.83 7.86
CA HIS A 57 -35.09 -58.00 8.69
C HIS A 57 -35.87 -56.87 9.39
N TYR A 58 -36.81 -56.23 8.68
CA TYR A 58 -37.60 -55.12 9.24
C TYR A 58 -38.49 -55.59 10.39
N PHE A 59 -39.16 -56.73 10.20
CA PHE A 59 -40.05 -57.27 11.20
C PHE A 59 -39.31 -57.79 12.42
N LEU A 60 -38.14 -58.42 12.22
CA LEU A 60 -37.27 -58.82 13.32
C LEU A 60 -36.80 -57.60 14.13
N LEU A 61 -36.36 -56.54 13.47
CA LEU A 61 -35.94 -55.30 14.13
C LEU A 61 -37.07 -54.64 14.92
N ASN A 62 -38.31 -54.68 14.43
CA ASN A 62 -39.45 -54.15 15.18
C ASN A 62 -39.85 -55.02 16.38
N ARG A 63 -39.58 -56.33 16.33
CA ARG A 63 -39.92 -57.28 17.40
C ARG A 63 -38.84 -57.38 18.47
N LEU A 64 -37.59 -57.09 18.12
CA LEU A 64 -36.52 -56.88 19.07
C LEU A 64 -36.54 -55.40 19.49
N THR A 65 -37.10 -55.11 20.66
CA THR A 65 -37.14 -53.72 21.17
C THR A 65 -35.76 -53.08 21.17
N ILE A 66 -35.75 -51.75 21.09
CA ILE A 66 -34.51 -50.96 21.19
C ILE A 66 -33.71 -51.42 22.41
N ASP A 67 -34.33 -51.56 23.59
CA ASP A 67 -33.74 -52.04 24.85
C ASP A 67 -33.06 -53.41 24.75
N HIS A 68 -33.55 -54.29 23.90
CA HIS A 68 -32.92 -55.60 23.66
C HIS A 68 -31.68 -55.44 22.79
N LEU A 69 -31.78 -54.67 21.71
CA LEU A 69 -30.64 -54.35 20.86
C LEU A 69 -29.52 -53.63 21.66
N GLN A 70 -29.87 -52.79 22.65
CA GLN A 70 -28.89 -52.17 23.57
C GLN A 70 -28.05 -53.21 24.31
N ARG A 71 -28.73 -54.24 24.82
CA ARG A 71 -28.12 -55.24 25.69
C ARG A 71 -27.18 -56.15 24.92
N ILE A 72 -27.54 -56.48 23.68
CA ILE A 72 -26.78 -57.45 22.90
C ILE A 72 -25.68 -56.80 22.03
N ILE A 73 -25.82 -55.51 21.66
CA ILE A 73 -24.86 -54.75 20.83
C ILE A 73 -24.10 -53.72 21.69
N THR A 74 -23.02 -54.15 22.33
CA THR A 74 -22.25 -53.36 23.31
C THR A 74 -20.94 -52.79 22.76
N THR A 75 -20.37 -53.36 21.68
CA THR A 75 -19.12 -52.87 21.06
C THR A 75 -19.32 -52.32 19.64
N VAL A 76 -18.35 -51.58 19.10
CA VAL A 76 -18.39 -51.07 17.71
C VAL A 76 -18.37 -52.23 16.71
N ASP A 77 -17.50 -53.22 16.93
CA ASP A 77 -17.36 -54.38 16.04
C ASP A 77 -18.67 -55.17 15.89
N GLN A 78 -19.46 -55.23 16.96
CA GLN A 78 -20.79 -55.84 16.94
C GLN A 78 -21.80 -55.04 16.11
N VAL A 79 -21.73 -53.70 16.14
CA VAL A 79 -22.56 -52.84 15.29
C VAL A 79 -22.25 -53.12 13.82
N LEU A 80 -20.96 -53.22 13.47
CA LEU A 80 -20.53 -53.52 12.10
C LEU A 80 -21.03 -54.89 11.65
N ALA A 81 -20.82 -55.92 12.47
CA ALA A 81 -21.23 -57.28 12.14
C ALA A 81 -22.74 -57.37 11.86
N VAL A 82 -23.55 -56.58 12.57
CA VAL A 82 -25.00 -56.47 12.34
C VAL A 82 -25.28 -55.66 11.06
N VAL A 83 -24.71 -54.46 10.91
CA VAL A 83 -24.95 -53.55 9.78
C VAL A 83 -24.53 -54.16 8.44
N GLU A 84 -23.48 -54.97 8.42
CA GLU A 84 -23.02 -55.69 7.23
C GLU A 84 -24.08 -56.67 6.70
N VAL A 85 -24.85 -57.29 7.59
CA VAL A 85 -25.87 -58.29 7.26
C VAL A 85 -27.23 -57.65 6.96
N VAL A 86 -27.57 -56.55 7.63
CA VAL A 86 -28.84 -55.85 7.45
C VAL A 86 -28.97 -55.30 6.01
N SER A 87 -30.19 -55.32 5.48
CA SER A 87 -30.51 -54.81 4.14
C SER A 87 -30.25 -53.31 4.08
N ALA A 88 -29.84 -52.80 2.91
CA ALA A 88 -29.43 -51.40 2.77
C ALA A 88 -30.50 -50.41 3.29
N GLU A 89 -31.76 -50.69 2.98
CA GLU A 89 -32.95 -49.92 3.38
C GLU A 89 -33.17 -49.84 4.91
N LEU A 90 -32.61 -50.77 5.68
CA LEU A 90 -32.82 -50.85 7.13
C LEU A 90 -31.59 -50.44 7.94
N ARG A 91 -30.45 -50.19 7.28
CA ARG A 91 -29.21 -49.84 7.97
C ARG A 91 -29.35 -48.55 8.76
N GLY A 92 -29.97 -47.50 8.22
CA GLY A 92 -30.17 -46.27 8.99
C GLY A 92 -31.16 -46.43 10.14
N ILE A 93 -32.11 -47.36 10.07
CA ILE A 93 -32.97 -47.69 11.21
C ILE A 93 -32.14 -48.28 12.34
N VAL A 94 -31.34 -49.32 12.02
CA VAL A 94 -30.44 -49.96 12.99
C VAL A 94 -29.43 -48.99 13.56
N LEU A 95 -28.80 -48.18 12.70
CA LEU A 95 -27.81 -47.19 13.12
C LEU A 95 -28.42 -46.07 13.94
N ARG A 96 -29.60 -45.57 13.59
CA ARG A 96 -30.33 -44.59 14.41
C ARG A 96 -30.67 -45.17 15.77
N ASP A 97 -31.20 -46.39 15.79
CA ASP A 97 -31.67 -46.99 17.02
C ASP A 97 -30.47 -47.24 17.93
N ILE A 98 -29.39 -47.84 17.43
CA ILE A 98 -28.10 -47.99 18.14
C ILE A 98 -27.48 -46.64 18.54
N ALA A 99 -27.59 -45.62 17.69
CA ALA A 99 -27.12 -44.26 18.02
C ALA A 99 -27.88 -43.69 19.22
N ASN A 100 -29.21 -43.87 19.32
CA ASN A 100 -29.98 -43.35 20.45
C ASN A 100 -29.64 -44.01 21.81
N ILE A 101 -28.82 -45.06 21.81
CA ILE A 101 -28.57 -45.93 22.95
C ILE A 101 -27.27 -45.59 23.68
N ARG A 102 -26.26 -45.09 22.96
CA ARG A 102 -24.88 -45.03 23.46
C ARG A 102 -24.49 -43.67 24.02
N SER A 103 -23.46 -43.67 24.88
CA SER A 103 -22.83 -42.43 25.31
C SER A 103 -22.30 -41.65 24.09
N PRO A 104 -22.37 -40.31 24.09
CA PRO A 104 -22.04 -39.53 22.90
C PRO A 104 -20.64 -39.81 22.33
N SER A 105 -19.63 -40.01 23.18
CA SER A 105 -18.24 -40.31 22.77
C SER A 105 -18.09 -41.68 22.10
N SER A 106 -18.77 -42.71 22.60
CA SER A 106 -18.73 -44.05 21.99
C SER A 106 -19.52 -44.09 20.68
N MET A 107 -20.56 -43.27 20.57
CA MET A 107 -21.34 -43.11 19.35
C MET A 107 -20.53 -42.43 18.24
N PHE A 108 -19.77 -41.39 18.56
CA PHE A 108 -18.89 -40.74 17.60
C PHE A 108 -17.87 -41.72 17.01
N GLN A 109 -17.18 -42.49 17.86
CA GLN A 109 -16.21 -43.51 17.40
C GLN A 109 -16.88 -44.58 16.54
N THR A 110 -18.11 -44.99 16.90
CA THR A 110 -18.89 -45.96 16.11
C THR A 110 -19.20 -45.40 14.72
N VAL A 111 -19.69 -44.17 14.64
CA VAL A 111 -20.03 -43.49 13.37
C VAL A 111 -18.78 -43.24 12.53
N GLU A 112 -17.71 -42.73 13.12
CA GLU A 112 -16.43 -42.51 12.45
C GLU A 112 -15.87 -43.81 11.85
N HIS A 113 -15.92 -44.90 12.62
CA HIS A 113 -15.44 -46.20 12.18
C HIS A 113 -16.34 -46.82 11.09
N LEU A 114 -17.67 -46.69 11.22
CA LEU A 114 -18.62 -47.08 10.18
C LEU A 114 -18.36 -46.35 8.87
N ILE A 115 -18.16 -45.03 8.92
CA ILE A 115 -17.84 -44.22 7.74
C ILE A 115 -16.58 -44.75 7.06
N ARG A 116 -15.53 -45.10 7.81
CA ARG A 116 -14.29 -45.65 7.24
C ARG A 116 -14.47 -46.99 6.55
N LEU A 117 -15.33 -47.85 7.09
CA LEU A 117 -15.50 -49.23 6.59
C LEU A 117 -16.53 -49.38 5.47
N LEU A 118 -17.50 -48.47 5.38
CA LEU A 118 -18.52 -48.52 4.33
C LEU A 118 -17.93 -48.11 2.97
N ASN A 119 -18.24 -48.90 1.92
CA ASN A 119 -18.01 -48.51 0.53
C ASN A 119 -18.73 -47.17 0.23
N VAL A 120 -18.12 -46.31 -0.58
CA VAL A 120 -18.54 -44.93 -0.91
C VAL A 120 -20.04 -44.82 -1.12
N TYR A 121 -20.65 -45.66 -1.96
CA TYR A 121 -22.11 -45.61 -2.23
C TYR A 121 -22.99 -45.87 -0.99
N LYS A 122 -22.58 -46.76 -0.09
CA LYS A 122 -23.35 -47.08 1.13
C LYS A 122 -23.14 -46.06 2.24
N ARG A 123 -22.02 -45.34 2.19
CA ARG A 123 -21.63 -44.31 3.16
C ARG A 123 -22.60 -43.13 3.06
N ASP A 124 -22.88 -42.69 1.85
CA ASP A 124 -23.67 -41.49 1.56
C ASP A 124 -25.16 -41.67 1.91
N ASP A 125 -25.73 -42.85 1.64
CA ASP A 125 -27.11 -43.20 2.03
C ASP A 125 -27.28 -43.20 3.54
N ILE A 126 -26.39 -43.91 4.25
CA ILE A 126 -26.43 -44.03 5.71
C ILE A 126 -26.23 -42.67 6.38
N LEU A 127 -25.33 -41.84 5.84
CA LEU A 127 -25.11 -40.50 6.35
C LEU A 127 -26.32 -39.62 6.11
N SER A 128 -26.91 -39.64 4.93
CA SER A 128 -28.14 -38.89 4.66
C SER A 128 -29.24 -39.24 5.69
N GLU A 129 -29.37 -40.51 6.05
CA GLU A 129 -30.31 -40.95 7.10
C GLU A 129 -29.92 -40.48 8.52
N LEU A 130 -28.63 -40.42 8.83
CA LEU A 130 -28.12 -39.88 10.10
C LEU A 130 -28.25 -38.35 10.19
N LEU A 131 -28.09 -37.66 9.06
CA LEU A 131 -28.20 -36.20 8.90
C LEU A 131 -29.63 -35.71 9.13
N ILE A 132 -30.63 -36.40 8.56
CA ILE A 132 -32.06 -36.04 8.63
C ILE A 132 -32.60 -36.01 10.08
N LYS A 133 -31.93 -36.63 11.06
CA LYS A 133 -32.50 -36.89 12.40
C LYS A 133 -31.83 -36.16 13.57
N ASN A 134 -31.09 -35.07 13.33
CA ASN A 134 -30.37 -34.31 14.38
C ASN A 134 -29.33 -35.14 15.17
N ILE A 135 -28.98 -36.35 14.71
CA ILE A 135 -28.04 -37.24 15.43
C ILE A 135 -26.66 -36.62 15.47
N VAL A 136 -26.25 -35.91 14.41
CA VAL A 136 -24.96 -35.20 14.33
C VAL A 136 -24.72 -34.30 15.55
N LYS A 137 -25.72 -33.52 15.96
CA LYS A 137 -25.62 -32.62 17.12
C LYS A 137 -25.37 -33.36 18.43
N ARG A 138 -25.77 -34.64 18.49
CA ARG A 138 -25.58 -35.52 19.66
C ARG A 138 -24.27 -36.30 19.62
N ILE A 139 -23.55 -36.34 18.49
CA ILE A 139 -22.29 -37.10 18.36
C ILE A 139 -21.08 -36.19 18.25
N VAL A 140 -21.21 -35.07 17.56
CA VAL A 140 -20.17 -34.06 17.47
C VAL A 140 -20.36 -33.12 18.67
N HIS A 141 -19.29 -32.83 19.41
CA HIS A 141 -19.31 -31.93 20.57
C HIS A 141 -18.20 -30.91 20.52
N ASN A 142 -17.24 -31.08 19.62
CA ASN A 142 -16.11 -30.18 19.43
C ASN A 142 -15.68 -30.13 17.96
N ALA A 143 -14.78 -29.21 17.65
CA ALA A 143 -14.28 -28.97 16.30
C ALA A 143 -13.49 -30.17 15.76
N GLU A 144 -12.72 -30.86 16.60
CA GLU A 144 -11.88 -31.99 16.21
C GLU A 144 -12.72 -33.17 15.73
N GLN A 145 -13.84 -33.44 16.42
CA GLN A 145 -14.83 -34.43 16.02
C GLN A 145 -15.50 -34.05 14.70
N LEU A 146 -15.86 -32.79 14.51
CA LEU A 146 -16.43 -32.32 13.24
C LEU A 146 -15.43 -32.52 12.10
N VAL A 147 -14.17 -32.16 12.30
CA VAL A 147 -13.08 -32.33 11.31
C VAL A 147 -12.86 -33.80 11.00
N SER A 148 -12.78 -34.68 12.00
CA SER A 148 -12.59 -36.11 11.76
C SER A 148 -13.77 -36.71 11.00
N LEU A 149 -14.99 -36.29 11.33
CA LEU A 149 -16.20 -36.69 10.62
C LEU A 149 -16.14 -36.26 9.14
N LEU A 150 -15.85 -34.98 8.89
CA LEU A 150 -15.73 -34.43 7.53
C LEU A 150 -14.64 -35.12 6.69
N ASN A 151 -13.50 -35.43 7.30
CA ASN A 151 -12.40 -36.16 6.66
C ASN A 151 -12.78 -37.62 6.33
N GLY A 152 -13.66 -38.23 7.13
CA GLY A 152 -14.23 -39.54 6.83
C GLY A 152 -15.16 -39.53 5.61
N LEU A 153 -15.76 -38.39 5.28
CA LEU A 153 -16.64 -38.26 4.12
C LEU A 153 -15.81 -38.10 2.85
N THR A 154 -15.99 -38.99 1.87
CA THR A 154 -15.29 -38.90 0.57
C THR A 154 -16.07 -38.09 -0.45
N ASP A 155 -17.40 -38.06 -0.35
CA ASP A 155 -18.25 -37.29 -1.25
C ASP A 155 -18.44 -35.85 -0.77
N THR A 156 -18.21 -34.91 -1.68
CA THR A 156 -18.35 -33.47 -1.47
C THR A 156 -19.81 -33.09 -1.19
N SER A 157 -20.78 -33.81 -1.78
CA SER A 157 -22.22 -33.55 -1.55
C SER A 157 -22.65 -33.90 -0.13
N CYS A 158 -22.14 -35.01 0.41
CA CYS A 158 -22.39 -35.41 1.80
C CYS A 158 -21.76 -34.46 2.82
N ARG A 159 -20.54 -33.96 2.57
CA ARG A 159 -19.94 -32.90 3.39
C ARG A 159 -20.81 -31.65 3.40
N TYR A 160 -21.33 -31.25 2.23
CA TYR A 160 -22.23 -30.11 2.13
C TYR A 160 -23.53 -30.32 2.90
N ALA A 161 -24.21 -31.46 2.71
CA ALA A 161 -25.43 -31.80 3.42
C ALA A 161 -25.23 -31.78 4.94
N LEU A 162 -24.13 -32.35 5.43
CA LEU A 162 -23.76 -32.32 6.84
C LEU A 162 -23.65 -30.88 7.37
N LEU A 163 -22.89 -30.02 6.68
CA LEU A 163 -22.71 -28.62 7.11
C LEU A 163 -24.00 -27.78 6.96
N ALA A 164 -24.86 -28.13 6.00
CA ALA A 164 -26.14 -27.46 5.78
C ALA A 164 -27.14 -27.74 6.92
N GLU A 165 -27.19 -28.97 7.42
CA GLU A 165 -28.08 -29.40 8.53
C GLU A 165 -27.64 -28.86 9.90
N LEU A 166 -26.38 -28.47 10.06
CA LEU A 166 -25.91 -27.89 11.31
C LEU A 166 -26.43 -26.45 11.47
N GLU A 167 -27.17 -26.24 12.57
CA GLU A 167 -27.68 -24.94 13.01
C GLU A 167 -26.55 -24.00 13.41
N ARG A 168 -26.82 -22.70 13.26
CA ARG A 168 -25.85 -21.64 13.53
C ARG A 168 -25.41 -21.62 14.99
N GLU A 169 -26.36 -21.73 15.92
CA GLU A 169 -26.14 -21.70 17.36
C GLU A 169 -25.22 -22.85 17.77
N TYR A 170 -25.50 -24.04 17.24
CA TYR A 170 -24.71 -25.24 17.51
C TYR A 170 -23.29 -25.10 16.94
N LEU A 171 -23.13 -24.70 15.67
CA LEU A 171 -21.80 -24.46 15.08
C LEU A 171 -21.01 -23.40 15.84
N SER A 172 -21.69 -22.36 16.32
CA SER A 172 -21.05 -21.29 17.11
C SER A 172 -20.54 -21.80 18.46
N SER A 173 -21.22 -22.78 19.07
CA SER A 173 -20.81 -23.39 20.34
C SER A 173 -19.58 -24.28 20.20
N ILE A 174 -19.46 -25.04 19.11
CA ILE A 174 -18.34 -25.97 18.91
C ILE A 174 -17.14 -25.32 18.19
N LEU A 175 -17.36 -24.24 17.44
CA LEU A 175 -16.33 -23.48 16.72
C LEU A 175 -16.04 -22.12 17.37
N ASP A 176 -16.16 -22.02 18.68
CA ASP A 176 -16.04 -20.78 19.48
C ASP A 176 -14.76 -19.93 19.23
N THR A 177 -13.68 -20.50 18.69
CA THR A 177 -12.44 -19.78 18.37
C THR A 177 -12.16 -19.72 16.85
N ALA A 178 -11.42 -18.69 16.42
CA ALA A 178 -10.99 -18.53 15.04
C ALA A 178 -10.11 -19.71 14.55
N GLU A 179 -9.28 -20.28 15.42
CA GLU A 179 -8.45 -21.45 15.11
C GLU A 179 -9.30 -22.69 14.78
N LYS A 180 -10.35 -22.95 15.56
CA LYS A 180 -11.29 -24.04 15.29
C LYS A 180 -12.02 -23.84 13.96
N VAL A 181 -12.44 -22.61 13.66
CA VAL A 181 -13.04 -22.27 12.35
C VAL A 181 -12.04 -22.51 11.22
N ALA A 182 -10.81 -22.01 11.35
CA ALA A 182 -9.77 -22.18 10.34
C ALA A 182 -9.43 -23.67 10.09
N ASN A 183 -9.34 -24.48 11.15
CA ASN A 183 -9.10 -25.92 11.06
C ASN A 183 -10.21 -26.63 10.29
N VAL A 184 -11.48 -26.30 10.55
CA VAL A 184 -12.61 -26.84 9.77
C VAL A 184 -12.53 -26.39 8.31
N LEU A 185 -12.31 -25.10 8.05
CA LEU A 185 -12.21 -24.57 6.68
C LEU A 185 -11.04 -25.19 5.91
N ALA A 186 -9.92 -25.49 6.57
CA ALA A 186 -8.79 -26.17 5.94
C ALA A 186 -9.18 -27.56 5.39
N THR A 187 -10.09 -28.26 6.07
CA THR A 187 -10.56 -29.61 5.69
C THR A 187 -11.67 -29.61 4.64
N VAL A 188 -12.36 -28.48 4.49
CA VAL A 188 -13.51 -28.37 3.58
C VAL A 188 -13.09 -27.73 2.25
N GLU A 189 -13.58 -28.28 1.14
CA GLU A 189 -13.39 -27.71 -0.18
C GLU A 189 -14.03 -26.32 -0.26
N ALA A 190 -13.34 -25.37 -0.92
CA ALA A 190 -13.77 -23.97 -1.00
C ALA A 190 -15.17 -23.80 -1.64
N THR A 191 -15.54 -24.71 -2.53
CA THR A 191 -16.87 -24.76 -3.17
C THR A 191 -18.01 -24.89 -2.17
N LEU A 192 -17.76 -25.48 -1.00
CA LEU A 192 -18.76 -25.72 0.04
C LEU A 192 -18.86 -24.60 1.08
N TRP A 193 -18.04 -23.55 0.95
CA TRP A 193 -17.99 -22.49 1.96
C TRP A 193 -19.21 -21.56 1.89
N ASN A 194 -19.87 -21.50 0.73
CA ASN A 194 -21.08 -20.71 0.53
C ASN A 194 -22.22 -21.21 1.44
N GLY A 195 -22.78 -20.32 2.26
CA GLY A 195 -23.82 -20.63 3.24
C GLY A 195 -23.29 -21.09 4.60
N PHE A 196 -22.30 -21.99 4.63
CA PHE A 196 -21.66 -22.44 5.87
C PHE A 196 -20.89 -21.31 6.57
N VAL A 197 -20.04 -20.61 5.83
CA VAL A 197 -19.20 -19.53 6.38
C VAL A 197 -20.05 -18.40 6.97
N ILE A 198 -21.15 -18.02 6.30
CA ILE A 198 -22.03 -16.94 6.76
C ILE A 198 -22.72 -17.31 8.07
N LYS A 199 -22.99 -18.60 8.34
CA LYS A 199 -23.53 -19.03 9.64
C LYS A 199 -22.50 -18.78 10.76
N ILE A 200 -21.23 -19.11 10.53
CA ILE A 200 -20.22 -19.12 11.59
C ILE A 200 -19.53 -17.77 11.79
N ILE A 201 -19.27 -17.05 10.69
CA ILE A 201 -18.64 -15.74 10.74
C ILE A 201 -19.74 -14.70 10.96
N SER A 202 -19.99 -14.41 12.24
CA SER A 202 -21.01 -13.46 12.70
C SER A 202 -20.62 -12.00 12.57
N ASP A 203 -19.32 -11.71 12.61
CA ASP A 203 -18.77 -10.36 12.70
C ASP A 203 -17.39 -10.28 12.01
N ILE A 204 -16.95 -9.05 11.78
CA ILE A 204 -15.76 -8.76 10.98
C ILE A 204 -14.47 -9.13 11.71
N ASN A 205 -14.44 -9.02 13.04
CA ASN A 205 -13.24 -9.34 13.82
C ASN A 205 -12.94 -10.83 13.74
N ARG A 206 -13.98 -11.67 13.84
CA ARG A 206 -13.83 -13.12 13.67
C ARG A 206 -13.38 -13.50 12.26
N LEU A 207 -13.89 -12.82 11.21
CA LEU A 207 -13.39 -13.02 9.84
C LEU A 207 -11.89 -12.71 9.76
N ILE A 208 -11.47 -11.57 10.31
CA ILE A 208 -10.09 -11.11 10.32
C ILE A 208 -9.18 -12.12 11.04
N GLU A 209 -9.57 -12.61 12.21
CA GLU A 209 -8.80 -13.60 12.96
C GLU A 209 -8.63 -14.91 12.17
N VAL A 210 -9.69 -15.39 11.52
CA VAL A 210 -9.63 -16.58 10.68
C VAL A 210 -8.71 -16.36 9.47
N LEU A 211 -8.79 -15.20 8.82
CA LEU A 211 -7.93 -14.88 7.67
C LEU A 211 -6.44 -14.87 8.05
N ARG A 212 -6.08 -14.42 9.26
CA ARG A 212 -4.69 -14.43 9.75
C ARG A 212 -4.10 -15.84 9.91
N ILE A 213 -4.96 -16.85 10.08
CA ILE A 213 -4.54 -18.24 10.29
C ILE A 213 -4.51 -19.01 8.96
N LEU A 214 -5.43 -18.69 8.04
CA LEU A 214 -5.55 -19.41 6.77
C LEU A 214 -4.42 -19.06 5.78
N PRO A 215 -3.97 -20.03 4.96
CA PRO A 215 -3.05 -19.76 3.86
C PRO A 215 -3.72 -18.89 2.79
N ILE A 216 -2.92 -18.13 2.03
CA ILE A 216 -3.42 -17.07 1.14
C ILE A 216 -4.42 -17.57 0.09
N GLU A 217 -4.22 -18.78 -0.43
CA GLU A 217 -5.11 -19.39 -1.42
C GLU A 217 -6.51 -19.58 -0.84
N LYS A 218 -6.58 -19.98 0.45
CA LYS A 218 -7.81 -20.18 1.21
C LYS A 218 -8.43 -18.85 1.63
N GLN A 219 -7.65 -17.81 1.92
CA GLN A 219 -8.17 -16.47 2.23
C GLN A 219 -9.04 -15.91 1.10
N ILE A 220 -8.60 -16.07 -0.16
CA ILE A 220 -9.34 -15.61 -1.35
C ILE A 220 -10.72 -16.27 -1.42
N TYR A 221 -10.78 -17.59 -1.22
CA TYR A 221 -12.05 -18.31 -1.20
C TYR A 221 -12.95 -17.85 -0.04
N LEU A 222 -12.38 -17.50 1.11
CA LEU A 222 -13.16 -17.10 2.29
C LEU A 222 -13.82 -15.76 2.07
N ILE A 223 -13.04 -14.82 1.54
CA ILE A 223 -13.48 -13.48 1.18
C ILE A 223 -14.56 -13.56 0.10
N ASN A 224 -14.35 -14.42 -0.92
CA ASN A 224 -15.35 -14.68 -1.94
C ASN A 224 -16.63 -15.30 -1.37
N ALA A 225 -16.56 -16.22 -0.40
CA ALA A 225 -17.75 -16.76 0.27
C ALA A 225 -18.47 -15.68 1.11
N CYS A 226 -17.73 -14.73 1.68
CA CYS A 226 -18.25 -13.63 2.48
C CYS A 226 -18.69 -12.40 1.65
N HIS A 227 -18.50 -12.38 0.34
CA HIS A 227 -18.61 -11.14 -0.45
C HIS A 227 -19.98 -10.45 -0.31
N MET A 228 -21.10 -11.20 -0.31
CA MET A 228 -22.44 -10.61 -0.17
C MET A 228 -22.60 -9.92 1.17
N TRP A 229 -22.03 -10.51 2.22
CA TRP A 229 -22.07 -9.94 3.57
C TRP A 229 -21.14 -8.72 3.70
N LEU A 230 -19.96 -8.77 3.08
CA LEU A 230 -19.01 -7.64 3.05
C LEU A 230 -19.54 -6.45 2.25
N VAL A 231 -20.20 -6.69 1.11
CA VAL A 231 -20.69 -5.62 0.22
C VAL A 231 -21.85 -4.83 0.82
N THR A 232 -22.57 -5.39 1.80
CA THR A 232 -23.67 -4.68 2.48
C THR A 232 -23.21 -3.59 3.45
N ASP A 233 -21.93 -3.58 3.85
CA ASP A 233 -21.43 -2.69 4.88
C ASP A 233 -20.02 -2.19 4.57
N GLU A 234 -19.93 -0.89 4.25
CA GLU A 234 -18.68 -0.21 3.91
C GLU A 234 -17.63 -0.29 5.02
N THR A 235 -18.05 -0.25 6.29
CA THR A 235 -17.11 -0.31 7.40
C THR A 235 -16.43 -1.66 7.51
N LYS A 236 -17.15 -2.75 7.20
CA LYS A 236 -16.58 -4.11 7.17
C LYS A 236 -15.58 -4.27 6.03
N PHE A 237 -15.92 -3.75 4.84
CA PHE A 237 -15.03 -3.80 3.69
C PHE A 237 -13.72 -3.03 3.94
N ILE A 238 -13.81 -1.84 4.53
CA ILE A 238 -12.62 -1.03 4.86
C ILE A 238 -11.78 -1.69 5.96
N ALA A 239 -12.41 -2.22 7.01
CA ALA A 239 -11.70 -2.95 8.06
C ALA A 239 -10.96 -4.18 7.52
N LEU A 240 -11.57 -4.90 6.57
CA LEU A 240 -10.93 -6.01 5.87
C LEU A 240 -9.70 -5.53 5.09
N LEU A 241 -9.84 -4.51 4.25
CA LEU A 241 -8.73 -3.96 3.46
C LEU A 241 -7.55 -3.56 4.33
N GLN A 242 -7.79 -2.95 5.48
CA GLN A 242 -6.73 -2.46 6.36
C GLN A 242 -5.81 -3.57 6.91
N ILE A 243 -6.25 -4.84 6.85
CA ILE A 243 -5.54 -5.98 7.44
C ILE A 243 -5.04 -6.95 6.39
N LEU A 244 -5.60 -6.91 5.18
CA LEU A 244 -5.10 -7.69 4.07
C LEU A 244 -3.69 -7.26 3.70
N ASP A 245 -2.86 -8.24 3.38
CA ASP A 245 -1.52 -7.98 2.86
C ASP A 245 -1.64 -7.33 1.48
N VAL A 246 -1.08 -6.13 1.38
CA VAL A 246 -1.06 -5.30 0.16
C VAL A 246 -0.44 -6.00 -1.04
N SER A 247 0.51 -6.93 -0.81
CA SER A 247 1.15 -7.70 -1.87
C SER A 247 0.19 -8.64 -2.61
N HIS A 248 -0.96 -8.94 -1.99
CA HIS A 248 -1.98 -9.84 -2.53
C HIS A 248 -3.25 -9.13 -3.01
N TYR A 249 -3.28 -7.79 -3.03
CA TYR A 249 -4.48 -7.03 -3.45
C TYR A 249 -4.98 -7.41 -4.86
N ALA A 250 -4.09 -7.75 -5.78
CA ALA A 250 -4.47 -8.22 -7.12
C ALA A 250 -5.38 -9.47 -7.08
N ASN A 251 -5.22 -10.33 -6.08
CA ASN A 251 -6.03 -11.54 -5.92
C ASN A 251 -7.46 -11.26 -5.43
N TYR A 252 -7.71 -10.06 -4.91
CA TYR A 252 -9.00 -9.63 -4.37
C TYR A 252 -9.77 -8.71 -5.32
N TYR A 253 -9.32 -8.56 -6.56
CA TYR A 253 -9.89 -7.65 -7.54
C TYR A 253 -11.40 -7.81 -7.73
N VAL A 254 -11.92 -9.04 -7.78
CA VAL A 254 -13.37 -9.33 -7.93
C VAL A 254 -14.18 -8.73 -6.77
N LEU A 255 -13.62 -8.70 -5.57
CA LEU A 255 -14.26 -8.05 -4.42
C LEU A 255 -14.28 -6.53 -4.62
N PHE A 256 -13.16 -5.96 -5.09
CA PHE A 256 -13.03 -4.52 -5.32
C PHE A 256 -14.02 -4.04 -6.37
N GLU A 257 -14.20 -4.74 -7.49
CA GLU A 257 -15.20 -4.38 -8.52
C GLU A 257 -16.62 -4.33 -7.96
N ARG A 258 -16.97 -5.29 -7.10
CA ARG A 258 -18.33 -5.39 -6.55
C ARG A 258 -18.66 -4.26 -5.59
N PHE A 259 -17.64 -3.78 -4.86
CA PHE A 259 -17.78 -2.73 -3.85
C PHE A 259 -17.57 -1.32 -4.44
N ILE A 260 -16.51 -1.16 -5.22
CA ILE A 260 -16.06 0.10 -5.80
C ILE A 260 -16.61 0.22 -7.22
N ARG A 261 -17.87 0.66 -7.31
CA ARG A 261 -18.61 0.76 -8.59
C ARG A 261 -18.48 2.12 -9.27
N ASN A 262 -18.03 3.14 -8.56
CA ASN A 262 -17.92 4.51 -9.06
C ASN A 262 -16.85 5.30 -8.31
N SER A 263 -16.56 6.51 -8.80
CA SER A 263 -15.54 7.39 -8.24
C SER A 263 -15.76 7.70 -6.76
N ASP A 264 -17.01 7.88 -6.32
CA ASP A 264 -17.34 8.18 -4.93
C ASP A 264 -17.02 7.01 -4.00
N GLY A 265 -17.32 5.78 -4.42
CA GLY A 265 -16.93 4.58 -3.70
C GLY A 265 -15.42 4.44 -3.58
N LEU A 266 -14.69 4.65 -4.69
CA LEU A 266 -13.22 4.59 -4.69
C LEU A 266 -12.64 5.64 -3.73
N ARG A 267 -13.14 6.87 -3.81
CA ARG A 267 -12.72 7.99 -2.98
C ARG A 267 -12.88 7.70 -1.49
N ARG A 268 -14.05 7.18 -1.08
CA ARG A 268 -14.31 6.86 0.33
C ARG A 268 -13.37 5.79 0.87
N VAL A 269 -13.09 4.76 0.06
CA VAL A 269 -12.13 3.71 0.41
C VAL A 269 -10.72 4.29 0.53
N LEU A 270 -10.24 5.03 -0.46
CA LEU A 270 -8.89 5.62 -0.47
C LEU A 270 -8.64 6.52 0.75
N ASN A 271 -9.63 7.32 1.16
CA ASN A 271 -9.54 8.20 2.35
C ASN A 271 -9.31 7.45 3.68
N LYS A 272 -9.48 6.13 3.72
CA LYS A 272 -9.31 5.31 4.93
C LYS A 272 -8.09 4.39 4.87
N LEU A 273 -7.34 4.42 3.77
CA LEU A 273 -6.17 3.58 3.54
C LEU A 273 -4.87 4.35 3.79
N SER A 274 -3.83 3.63 4.21
CA SER A 274 -2.46 4.17 4.24
C SER A 274 -1.93 4.41 2.81
N PRO A 275 -0.88 5.22 2.63
CA PRO A 275 -0.26 5.44 1.30
C PRO A 275 0.08 4.14 0.55
N ASP A 276 0.71 3.17 1.22
CA ASP A 276 1.08 1.88 0.63
C ASP A 276 -0.15 1.08 0.17
N GLN A 277 -1.22 1.10 0.98
CA GLN A 277 -2.48 0.46 0.65
C GLN A 277 -3.20 1.15 -0.51
N GLN A 278 -3.12 2.48 -0.61
CA GLN A 278 -3.66 3.22 -1.75
C GLN A 278 -2.96 2.83 -3.05
N ILE A 279 -1.62 2.78 -3.04
CA ILE A 279 -0.82 2.38 -4.21
C ILE A 279 -1.15 0.95 -4.63
N ALA A 280 -1.19 0.01 -3.66
CA ALA A 280 -1.53 -1.37 -3.94
C ALA A 280 -2.95 -1.53 -4.50
N LEU A 281 -3.92 -0.78 -3.96
CA LEU A 281 -5.30 -0.78 -4.46
C LEU A 281 -5.37 -0.26 -5.89
N ILE A 282 -4.73 0.88 -6.19
CA ILE A 282 -4.67 1.44 -7.56
C ILE A 282 -4.07 0.42 -8.53
N ASN A 283 -2.97 -0.22 -8.13
CA ASN A 283 -2.26 -1.17 -8.99
C ASN A 283 -3.07 -2.46 -9.21
N ALA A 284 -3.88 -2.88 -8.24
CA ALA A 284 -4.74 -4.05 -8.33
C ALA A 284 -5.92 -3.86 -9.29
N PHE A 285 -6.36 -2.63 -9.58
CA PHE A 285 -7.41 -2.42 -10.57
C PHE A 285 -6.91 -2.65 -12.01
N GLU A 286 -7.76 -3.24 -12.84
CA GLU A 286 -7.60 -3.15 -14.29
C GLU A 286 -7.86 -1.72 -14.79
N ILE A 287 -7.14 -1.32 -15.84
CA ILE A 287 -7.25 0.04 -16.42
C ILE A 287 -8.66 0.28 -17.00
N SER A 288 -9.25 -0.73 -17.63
CA SER A 288 -10.65 -0.73 -18.12
C SER A 288 -11.62 -0.28 -17.03
N ASN A 289 -11.42 -0.80 -15.82
CA ASN A 289 -12.28 -0.52 -14.68
C ASN A 289 -12.02 0.83 -14.06
N LEU A 290 -10.75 1.22 -13.87
CA LEU A 290 -10.43 2.59 -13.47
C LEU A 290 -11.05 3.60 -14.43
N ASN A 291 -11.01 3.33 -15.73
CA ASN A 291 -11.64 4.20 -16.72
C ASN A 291 -13.16 4.31 -16.56
N SER A 292 -13.84 3.21 -16.21
CA SER A 292 -15.29 3.23 -15.94
C SER A 292 -15.63 3.98 -14.65
N ILE A 293 -14.79 3.86 -13.62
CA ILE A 293 -14.94 4.49 -12.31
C ILE A 293 -14.69 6.00 -12.40
N ILE A 294 -13.62 6.39 -13.09
CA ILE A 294 -13.17 7.77 -13.22
C ILE A 294 -14.07 8.53 -14.19
N ALA A 295 -14.54 7.95 -15.29
CA ALA A 295 -15.51 8.53 -16.25
C ALA A 295 -15.15 9.89 -16.92
N ASN A 296 -14.66 10.90 -16.20
CA ASN A 296 -14.33 12.24 -16.68
C ASN A 296 -13.28 12.94 -15.78
N THR A 297 -12.85 14.15 -16.18
CA THR A 297 -11.85 14.94 -15.44
C THR A 297 -12.27 15.28 -14.02
N ASP A 298 -13.53 15.65 -13.79
CA ASP A 298 -13.96 16.13 -12.47
C ASP A 298 -13.90 15.01 -11.42
N LYS A 299 -14.26 13.79 -11.84
CA LYS A 299 -14.10 12.58 -11.02
C LYS A 299 -12.64 12.16 -10.84
N LEU A 300 -11.78 12.35 -11.85
CA LEU A 300 -10.34 12.14 -11.70
C LEU A 300 -9.77 13.09 -10.62
N LYS A 301 -10.15 14.37 -10.66
CA LYS A 301 -9.79 15.38 -9.67
C LYS A 301 -10.23 14.97 -8.27
N GLU A 302 -11.50 14.56 -8.10
CA GLU A 302 -12.02 14.07 -6.82
C GLU A 302 -11.17 12.91 -6.26
N ILE A 303 -10.73 11.97 -7.10
CA ILE A 303 -9.89 10.86 -6.67
C ILE A 303 -8.49 11.34 -6.25
N PHE A 304 -7.87 12.24 -7.01
CA PHE A 304 -6.56 12.78 -6.64
C PHE A 304 -6.57 13.54 -5.31
N THR A 305 -7.67 14.20 -4.95
CA THR A 305 -7.80 14.86 -3.64
C THR A 305 -7.82 13.88 -2.46
N SER A 306 -8.12 12.60 -2.71
CA SER A 306 -8.17 11.54 -1.70
C SER A 306 -6.90 10.68 -1.63
N LEU A 307 -5.95 10.92 -2.54
CA LEU A 307 -4.70 10.18 -2.61
C LEU A 307 -3.58 10.93 -1.88
N SER A 308 -2.69 10.16 -1.27
CA SER A 308 -1.37 10.65 -0.87
C SER A 308 -0.56 11.07 -2.10
N LYS A 309 0.54 11.79 -1.88
CA LYS A 309 1.45 12.20 -2.95
C LYS A 309 1.96 11.01 -3.78
N GLU A 310 2.32 9.92 -3.11
CA GLU A 310 2.79 8.69 -3.74
C GLU A 310 1.66 7.98 -4.49
N GLY A 311 0.45 7.96 -3.90
CA GLY A 311 -0.75 7.43 -4.55
C GLY A 311 -1.13 8.19 -5.83
N ARG A 312 -0.97 9.53 -5.85
CA ARG A 312 -1.20 10.35 -7.04
C ARG A 312 -0.23 9.95 -8.16
N THR A 313 1.07 9.83 -7.86
CA THR A 313 2.08 9.35 -8.82
C THR A 313 1.74 7.95 -9.35
N ALA A 314 1.36 7.03 -8.47
CA ALA A 314 0.96 5.68 -8.86
C ALA A 314 -0.24 5.70 -9.81
N LEU A 315 -1.26 6.52 -9.55
CA LEU A 315 -2.42 6.64 -10.43
C LEU A 315 -2.07 7.26 -11.78
N ILE A 316 -1.23 8.30 -11.82
CA ILE A 316 -0.76 8.90 -13.09
C ILE A 316 -0.07 7.84 -13.96
N ASN A 317 0.88 7.11 -13.38
CA ASN A 317 1.62 6.07 -14.09
C ASN A 317 0.71 4.90 -14.52
N LYS A 318 -0.27 4.52 -13.69
CA LYS A 318 -1.22 3.43 -13.98
C LYS A 318 -2.17 3.77 -15.12
N LEU A 319 -2.65 5.02 -15.19
CA LEU A 319 -3.48 5.48 -16.29
C LEU A 319 -2.66 5.59 -17.58
N GLY A 320 -1.45 6.11 -17.49
CA GLY A 320 -0.56 6.30 -18.62
C GLY A 320 -1.08 7.34 -19.62
N LYS A 321 -0.20 7.70 -20.56
CA LYS A 321 -0.42 8.75 -21.57
C LYS A 321 -1.80 8.75 -22.24
N ASP A 322 -2.25 7.62 -22.78
CA ASP A 322 -3.47 7.56 -23.61
C ASP A 322 -4.76 7.76 -22.79
N ASN A 323 -4.83 7.20 -21.58
CA ASN A 323 -6.00 7.39 -20.73
C ASN A 323 -6.01 8.80 -20.10
N LEU A 324 -4.84 9.32 -19.73
CA LEU A 324 -4.71 10.69 -19.23
C LEU A 324 -5.19 11.70 -20.29
N LEU A 325 -4.87 11.50 -21.57
CA LEU A 325 -5.37 12.34 -22.65
C LEU A 325 -6.90 12.36 -22.76
N ARG A 326 -7.55 11.22 -22.50
CA ARG A 326 -9.01 11.14 -22.51
C ARG A 326 -9.62 11.95 -21.37
N PHE A 327 -8.98 11.96 -20.20
CA PHE A 327 -9.45 12.73 -19.05
C PHE A 327 -9.01 14.19 -19.08
N ILE A 328 -7.94 14.52 -19.80
CA ILE A 328 -7.37 15.86 -19.89
C ILE A 328 -7.33 16.26 -21.38
N PRO A 329 -8.51 16.54 -21.98
CA PRO A 329 -8.59 16.77 -23.42
C PRO A 329 -8.05 18.14 -23.86
N ASP A 330 -7.93 19.10 -22.93
CA ASP A 330 -7.60 20.50 -23.24
C ASP A 330 -6.79 21.18 -22.11
N ALA A 331 -6.25 22.36 -22.43
CA ALA A 331 -5.42 23.13 -21.52
C ALA A 331 -6.15 23.63 -20.26
N ASP A 332 -7.47 23.78 -20.30
CA ASP A 332 -8.26 24.19 -19.14
C ASP A 332 -8.36 23.04 -18.14
N LYS A 333 -8.61 21.82 -18.62
CA LYS A 333 -8.57 20.61 -17.78
C LYS A 333 -7.16 20.31 -17.27
N LEU A 334 -6.13 20.56 -18.07
CA LEU A 334 -4.74 20.42 -17.62
C LEU A 334 -4.40 21.45 -16.52
N THR A 335 -4.86 22.68 -16.69
CA THR A 335 -4.73 23.74 -15.68
C THR A 335 -5.44 23.36 -14.37
N ASP A 336 -6.67 22.86 -14.46
CA ASP A 336 -7.42 22.37 -13.29
C ASP A 336 -6.65 21.27 -12.54
N MET A 337 -5.95 20.40 -13.29
CA MET A 337 -5.14 19.34 -12.69
C MET A 337 -3.96 19.89 -11.89
N PHE A 338 -3.25 20.89 -12.41
CA PHE A 338 -2.14 21.53 -11.69
C PHE A 338 -2.57 22.32 -10.45
N ILE A 339 -3.86 22.66 -10.30
CA ILE A 339 -4.37 23.25 -9.05
C ILE A 339 -4.39 22.21 -7.92
N ILE A 340 -4.58 20.93 -8.25
CA ILE A 340 -4.74 19.84 -7.27
C ILE A 340 -3.43 19.11 -7.03
N LEU A 341 -2.59 19.01 -8.06
CA LEU A 341 -1.31 18.33 -8.00
C LEU A 341 -0.23 19.26 -7.46
N GLU A 342 0.49 18.80 -6.44
CA GLU A 342 1.73 19.43 -5.99
C GLU A 342 2.81 19.31 -7.08
N SER A 343 3.82 20.19 -7.02
CA SER A 343 4.83 20.35 -8.08
C SER A 343 5.45 19.03 -8.55
N GLU A 344 5.83 18.14 -7.64
CA GLU A 344 6.37 16.82 -8.03
C GLU A 344 5.38 15.96 -8.81
N ASN A 345 4.11 15.86 -8.37
CA ASN A 345 3.10 15.11 -9.11
C ASN A 345 2.77 15.80 -10.45
N GLY A 346 2.80 17.14 -10.47
CA GLY A 346 2.65 17.94 -11.68
C GLY A 346 3.74 17.61 -12.71
N ARG A 347 5.01 17.50 -12.28
CA ARG A 347 6.12 17.07 -13.14
C ARG A 347 5.92 15.66 -13.68
N VAL A 348 5.45 14.72 -12.85
CA VAL A 348 5.13 13.36 -13.31
C VAL A 348 4.06 13.42 -14.40
N LEU A 349 2.99 14.18 -14.20
CA LEU A 349 1.94 14.36 -15.20
C LEU A 349 2.47 14.97 -16.52
N ILE A 350 3.31 16.00 -16.43
CA ILE A 350 3.95 16.64 -17.60
C ILE A 350 4.79 15.61 -18.37
N ASN A 351 5.61 14.83 -17.67
CA ASN A 351 6.46 13.83 -18.30
C ASN A 351 5.67 12.68 -18.92
N GLU A 352 4.60 12.22 -18.26
CA GLU A 352 3.75 11.12 -18.75
C GLU A 352 2.94 11.54 -20.00
N LEU A 353 2.45 12.78 -20.03
CA LEU A 353 1.78 13.32 -21.22
C LEU A 353 2.77 13.56 -22.37
N GLY A 354 3.98 14.05 -22.05
CA GLY A 354 5.08 14.22 -23.00
C GLY A 354 4.65 14.95 -24.26
N GLU A 355 4.89 14.33 -25.43
CA GLU A 355 4.55 14.91 -26.73
C GLU A 355 3.05 15.18 -26.93
N SER A 356 2.19 14.46 -26.22
CA SER A 356 0.74 14.68 -26.32
C SER A 356 0.28 16.02 -25.76
N LEU A 357 1.14 16.72 -25.01
CA LEU A 357 0.88 18.09 -24.57
C LEU A 357 0.60 19.03 -25.75
N GLN A 358 1.13 18.78 -26.95
CA GLN A 358 0.80 19.56 -28.16
C GLN A 358 -0.69 19.47 -28.53
N ARG A 359 -1.32 18.32 -28.29
CA ARG A 359 -2.75 18.12 -28.58
C ARG A 359 -3.64 18.80 -27.55
N ILE A 360 -3.17 18.82 -26.30
CA ILE A 360 -3.88 19.44 -25.15
C ILE A 360 -3.72 20.97 -25.19
N ILE A 361 -2.54 21.45 -25.61
CA ILE A 361 -2.15 22.85 -25.67
C ILE A 361 -1.91 23.21 -27.14
N PRO A 362 -2.93 23.63 -27.91
CA PRO A 362 -2.84 23.82 -29.35
C PRO A 362 -2.18 25.15 -29.78
N ASP A 363 -2.02 26.12 -28.88
CA ASP A 363 -1.47 27.44 -29.18
C ASP A 363 -0.78 28.12 -27.98
N GLY A 364 -0.06 29.21 -28.28
CA GLY A 364 0.69 29.99 -27.29
C GLY A 364 -0.17 30.69 -26.23
N HIS A 365 -1.43 31.04 -26.49
CA HIS A 365 -2.29 31.64 -25.45
C HIS A 365 -2.68 30.60 -24.39
N GLN A 366 -2.96 29.37 -24.83
CA GLN A 366 -3.22 28.25 -23.92
C GLN A 366 -1.96 27.85 -23.17
N LEU A 367 -0.80 27.82 -23.85
CA LEU A 367 0.48 27.57 -23.20
C LEU A 367 0.78 28.59 -22.10
N ALA A 368 0.54 29.87 -22.37
CA ALA A 368 0.68 30.93 -21.38
C ALA A 368 -0.26 30.74 -20.17
N ARG A 369 -1.48 30.22 -20.38
CA ARG A 369 -2.42 29.92 -19.29
C ARG A 369 -1.89 28.82 -18.39
N VAL A 370 -1.32 27.76 -18.97
CA VAL A 370 -0.69 26.67 -18.23
C VAL A 370 0.52 27.17 -17.44
N PHE A 371 1.41 27.96 -18.06
CA PHE A 371 2.59 28.48 -17.37
C PHE A 371 2.27 29.32 -16.13
N ARG A 372 1.20 30.13 -16.16
CA ARG A 372 0.76 30.93 -15.00
C ARG A 372 0.35 30.09 -13.78
N ARG A 373 0.20 28.77 -13.93
CA ARG A 373 -0.21 27.84 -12.89
C ARG A 373 0.94 27.01 -12.35
N LEU A 374 2.08 27.05 -13.02
CA LEU A 374 3.28 26.33 -12.66
C LEU A 374 4.25 27.29 -11.98
N ASP A 375 4.98 26.80 -10.98
CA ASP A 375 6.13 27.51 -10.43
C ASP A 375 7.33 27.47 -11.38
N GLY A 376 8.36 28.26 -11.10
CA GLY A 376 9.53 28.35 -11.99
C GLY A 376 10.19 26.99 -12.30
N ASP A 377 10.28 26.08 -11.34
CA ASP A 377 10.92 24.79 -11.61
C ASP A 377 10.03 23.91 -12.51
N ASP A 378 8.72 23.90 -12.27
CA ASP A 378 7.76 23.15 -13.08
C ASP A 378 7.61 23.73 -14.49
N GLN A 379 7.66 25.06 -14.63
CA GLN A 379 7.73 25.74 -15.92
C GLN A 379 8.97 25.28 -16.70
N ALA A 380 10.14 25.16 -16.05
CA ALA A 380 11.35 24.69 -16.71
C ALA A 380 11.22 23.24 -17.21
N VAL A 381 10.58 22.36 -16.43
CA VAL A 381 10.27 20.99 -16.86
C VAL A 381 9.35 20.98 -18.08
N LEU A 382 8.27 21.77 -18.05
CA LEU A 382 7.35 21.89 -19.19
C LEU A 382 8.07 22.41 -20.44
N ILE A 383 8.94 23.42 -20.31
CA ILE A 383 9.75 23.95 -21.42
C ILE A 383 10.62 22.84 -22.01
N ASN A 384 11.35 22.09 -21.17
CA ASN A 384 12.24 21.02 -21.64
C ASN A 384 11.49 19.88 -22.34
N VAL A 385 10.26 19.58 -21.91
CA VAL A 385 9.41 18.58 -22.58
C VAL A 385 8.90 19.12 -23.92
N LEU A 386 8.43 20.36 -23.97
CA LEU A 386 7.90 20.97 -25.20
C LEU A 386 8.99 21.34 -26.22
N GLU A 387 10.22 21.61 -25.77
CA GLU A 387 11.39 21.89 -26.63
C GLU A 387 11.63 20.75 -27.59
N LYS A 388 11.52 19.52 -27.10
CA LYS A 388 11.76 18.30 -27.88
C LYS A 388 10.69 18.05 -28.96
N VAL A 389 9.55 18.74 -28.89
CA VAL A 389 8.34 18.30 -29.59
C VAL A 389 7.73 19.40 -30.44
N CYS A 390 7.43 20.57 -29.86
CA CYS A 390 6.42 21.45 -30.48
C CYS A 390 6.47 22.93 -30.11
N LEU A 391 7.43 23.40 -29.31
CA LEU A 391 7.41 24.79 -28.82
C LEU A 391 7.32 25.85 -29.95
N SER A 392 8.03 25.63 -31.07
CA SER A 392 7.97 26.47 -32.27
C SER A 392 6.66 26.36 -33.07
N VAL A 393 5.90 25.27 -32.90
CA VAL A 393 4.60 25.03 -33.56
C VAL A 393 3.45 25.64 -32.77
N LEU A 394 3.59 25.70 -31.43
CA LEU A 394 2.58 26.25 -30.53
C LEU A 394 2.53 27.77 -30.59
N VAL A 395 3.69 28.42 -30.66
CA VAL A 395 3.79 29.89 -30.73
C VAL A 395 3.84 30.30 -32.20
N LYS A 396 2.71 30.74 -32.76
CA LYS A 396 2.53 30.97 -34.21
C LYS A 396 2.71 32.41 -34.67
N ASN A 397 2.68 33.37 -33.74
CA ASN A 397 2.87 34.79 -34.05
C ASN A 397 3.54 35.51 -32.87
N ILE A 398 3.98 36.74 -33.12
CA ILE A 398 4.65 37.58 -32.11
C ILE A 398 3.77 37.87 -30.89
N GLU A 399 2.46 38.02 -31.06
CA GLU A 399 1.52 38.28 -29.97
C GLU A 399 1.46 37.09 -28.99
N GLN A 400 1.40 35.87 -29.52
CA GLN A 400 1.46 34.64 -28.73
C GLN A 400 2.80 34.51 -28.02
N LEU A 401 3.91 34.82 -28.70
CA LEU A 401 5.25 34.80 -28.09
C LEU A 401 5.33 35.75 -26.90
N LEU A 402 4.86 36.99 -27.06
CA LEU A 402 4.82 37.97 -25.97
C LEU A 402 3.90 37.51 -24.83
N THR A 403 2.77 36.90 -25.14
CA THR A 403 1.83 36.37 -24.14
C THR A 403 2.47 35.26 -23.30
N VAL A 404 3.20 34.34 -23.95
CA VAL A 404 3.95 33.26 -23.27
C VAL A 404 5.10 33.84 -22.44
N LEU A 405 5.91 34.74 -23.01
CA LEU A 405 7.03 35.38 -22.29
C LEU A 405 6.58 36.18 -21.07
N ASN A 406 5.36 36.71 -21.08
CA ASN A 406 4.77 37.40 -19.92
C ASN A 406 4.20 36.44 -18.88
N ALA A 407 3.93 35.19 -19.24
CA ALA A 407 3.43 34.16 -18.34
C ALA A 407 4.54 33.32 -17.69
N VAL A 408 5.74 33.34 -18.25
CA VAL A 408 6.90 32.57 -17.76
C VAL A 408 7.72 33.40 -16.77
N ASP A 409 8.17 32.75 -15.71
CA ASP A 409 9.02 33.34 -14.68
C ASP A 409 10.31 33.88 -15.29
N TYR A 410 10.82 34.96 -14.71
CA TYR A 410 11.98 35.68 -15.23
C TYR A 410 13.17 34.76 -15.55
N TYR A 411 13.47 33.82 -14.64
CA TYR A 411 14.61 32.90 -14.78
C TYR A 411 14.45 31.90 -15.94
N ASN A 412 13.23 31.62 -16.37
CA ASN A 412 12.95 30.64 -17.43
C ASN A 412 12.79 31.26 -18.81
N LYS A 413 12.74 32.59 -18.92
CA LYS A 413 12.58 33.27 -20.21
C LYS A 413 13.72 32.95 -21.16
N ASP A 414 14.95 32.92 -20.67
CA ASP A 414 16.12 32.56 -21.47
C ASP A 414 16.06 31.10 -21.94
N THR A 415 15.62 30.18 -21.06
CA THR A 415 15.43 28.77 -21.41
C THR A 415 14.36 28.60 -22.48
N LEU A 416 13.22 29.29 -22.34
CA LEU A 416 12.16 29.32 -23.35
C LEU A 416 12.64 29.86 -24.69
N ILE A 417 13.37 30.99 -24.69
CA ILE A 417 13.91 31.62 -25.91
C ILE A 417 14.91 30.67 -26.60
N LYS A 418 15.77 30.00 -25.84
CA LYS A 418 16.68 28.99 -26.37
C LYS A 418 15.92 27.81 -26.98
N ALA A 419 14.91 27.31 -26.28
CA ALA A 419 14.08 26.18 -26.70
C ALA A 419 13.24 26.46 -27.97
N LEU A 420 12.80 27.71 -28.16
CA LEU A 420 12.11 28.12 -29.40
C LEU A 420 13.03 28.10 -30.63
N GLY A 421 14.35 28.21 -30.43
CA GLY A 421 15.34 28.27 -31.49
C GLY A 421 15.37 29.61 -32.23
N LYS A 422 16.55 30.00 -32.71
CA LYS A 422 16.74 31.28 -33.43
C LYS A 422 15.87 31.37 -34.68
N ASP A 423 15.68 30.28 -35.41
CA ASP A 423 14.97 30.29 -36.69
C ASP A 423 13.46 30.51 -36.53
N SER A 424 12.85 29.94 -35.48
CA SER A 424 11.45 30.21 -35.16
C SER A 424 11.27 31.66 -34.77
N ILE A 425 12.10 32.17 -33.85
CA ILE A 425 12.02 33.56 -33.40
C ILE A 425 12.21 34.52 -34.59
N CYS A 426 13.24 34.33 -35.42
CA CYS A 426 13.49 35.17 -36.60
C CYS A 426 12.31 35.19 -37.59
N GLY A 427 11.63 34.05 -37.80
CA GLY A 427 10.44 33.97 -38.67
C GLY A 427 9.23 34.75 -38.14
N HIS A 428 9.08 34.83 -36.82
CA HIS A 428 7.99 35.57 -36.15
C HIS A 428 8.29 37.07 -35.97
N VAL A 429 9.54 37.48 -36.21
CA VAL A 429 10.11 38.75 -35.78
C VAL A 429 10.44 39.70 -36.96
N GLN A 430 9.94 39.43 -38.16
CA GLN A 430 10.06 40.37 -39.30
C GLN A 430 9.28 41.70 -39.13
N SER A 431 8.76 42.01 -37.93
CA SER A 431 8.16 43.30 -37.58
C SER A 431 8.98 43.97 -36.47
N LYS A 432 9.78 44.99 -36.85
CA LYS A 432 10.34 46.20 -36.16
C LYS A 432 10.32 46.42 -34.62
N HIS A 433 9.83 45.51 -33.78
CA HIS A 433 9.54 45.75 -32.36
C HIS A 433 10.47 45.02 -31.37
N ILE A 434 11.42 44.21 -31.85
CA ILE A 434 12.26 43.35 -31.00
C ILE A 434 13.63 43.94 -30.61
N SER A 435 14.12 44.99 -31.26
CA SER A 435 15.30 45.73 -30.77
C SER A 435 15.07 46.32 -29.36
N VAL A 436 13.84 46.29 -28.85
CA VAL A 436 13.43 46.72 -27.52
C VAL A 436 13.33 45.57 -26.50
N LEU A 437 13.32 44.30 -26.95
CA LEU A 437 13.06 43.12 -26.09
C LEU A 437 14.20 42.09 -26.05
N ILE A 438 15.06 42.03 -27.08
CA ILE A 438 16.14 41.00 -27.18
C ILE A 438 17.55 41.60 -27.12
N GLU A 439 17.74 42.92 -27.32
CA GLU A 439 19.08 43.53 -27.37
C GLU A 439 19.53 44.31 -26.11
N GLU A 440 18.74 44.36 -25.04
CA GLU A 440 19.24 44.88 -23.75
C GLU A 440 19.35 43.74 -22.74
N PRO A 441 20.53 43.45 -22.14
CA PRO A 441 20.53 42.83 -20.82
C PRO A 441 19.71 43.78 -19.94
N ILE A 442 18.72 43.25 -19.21
CA ILE A 442 17.85 44.02 -18.31
C ILE A 442 18.65 44.43 -17.06
N ILE A 443 19.74 45.15 -17.28
CA ILE A 443 20.52 45.95 -16.34
C ILE A 443 20.30 47.44 -16.67
N THR A 444 19.77 47.79 -17.85
CA THR A 444 19.60 49.20 -18.29
C THR A 444 18.20 49.79 -18.12
N ARG A 445 17.16 49.01 -17.83
CA ARG A 445 15.82 49.57 -17.50
C ARG A 445 15.62 49.82 -16.01
N ALA A 446 16.57 50.55 -15.44
CA ALA A 446 16.34 51.45 -14.32
C ALA A 446 16.74 52.85 -14.80
N THR A 447 15.93 53.42 -15.70
CA THR A 447 16.03 54.83 -16.08
C THR A 447 15.66 55.66 -14.86
N TYR A 448 16.63 55.92 -13.98
CA TYR A 448 16.84 57.12 -13.14
C TYR A 448 17.92 56.81 -12.08
N PRO A 449 19.12 57.42 -12.15
CA PRO A 449 20.21 57.20 -11.18
C PRO A 449 19.83 57.47 -9.72
N LYS A 450 18.84 58.34 -9.45
CA LYS A 450 18.38 58.67 -8.09
C LYS A 450 17.71 57.50 -7.37
N HIS A 451 16.99 56.62 -8.06
CA HIS A 451 16.28 55.50 -7.42
C HIS A 451 17.20 54.31 -7.08
N ARG A 452 18.36 54.19 -7.75
CA ARG A 452 19.38 53.18 -7.39
C ARG A 452 20.03 53.47 -6.04
N ILE A 453 20.22 54.74 -5.70
CA ILE A 453 20.80 55.14 -4.41
C ILE A 453 19.75 54.98 -3.29
N GLU A 454 18.48 55.33 -3.55
CA GLU A 454 17.40 55.11 -2.58
C GLU A 454 17.22 53.63 -2.22
N LEU A 455 17.33 52.69 -3.16
CA LEU A 455 17.25 51.25 -2.86
C LEU A 455 18.44 50.73 -2.04
N LEU A 456 19.65 51.25 -2.28
CA LEU A 456 20.84 50.90 -1.48
C LEU A 456 20.78 51.47 -0.05
N GLN A 457 19.97 52.50 0.20
CA GLN A 457 19.74 53.01 1.56
C GLN A 457 18.95 52.03 2.45
N TYR A 458 18.20 51.10 1.84
CA TYR A 458 17.38 50.10 2.54
C TYR A 458 18.02 48.72 2.67
N ILE A 459 19.20 48.51 2.06
CA ILE A 459 19.94 47.25 2.13
C ILE A 459 21.05 47.41 3.16
N SER A 460 21.17 46.47 4.09
CA SER A 460 22.21 46.55 5.11
C SER A 460 23.58 46.26 4.50
N PRO A 461 24.68 46.85 5.02
CA PRO A 461 26.04 46.57 4.55
C PRO A 461 26.38 45.07 4.50
N GLU A 462 25.78 44.28 5.39
CA GLU A 462 25.93 42.82 5.46
C GLU A 462 25.24 42.10 4.30
N GLN A 463 24.07 42.57 3.86
CA GLN A 463 23.37 42.02 2.69
C GLN A 463 24.09 42.34 1.39
N ILE A 464 24.72 43.53 1.32
CA ILE A 464 25.60 43.88 0.20
C ILE A 464 26.84 42.98 0.21
N ALA A 465 27.42 42.71 1.38
CA ALA A 465 28.57 41.81 1.50
C ALA A 465 28.23 40.38 1.08
N GLU A 466 27.10 39.82 1.53
CA GLU A 466 26.61 38.49 1.10
C GLU A 466 26.40 38.40 -0.41
N TYR A 467 25.93 39.48 -1.04
CA TYR A 467 25.73 39.53 -2.49
C TYR A 467 27.04 39.64 -3.28
N LEU A 468 28.05 40.35 -2.74
CA LEU A 468 29.31 40.61 -3.42
C LEU A 468 30.35 39.48 -3.22
N LEU A 469 30.29 38.75 -2.10
CA LEU A 469 31.21 37.65 -1.76
C LEU A 469 31.30 36.54 -2.84
N PRO A 470 30.20 36.09 -3.47
CA PRO A 470 30.25 35.04 -4.50
C PRO A 470 30.73 35.51 -5.88
N LEU A 471 30.70 36.82 -6.15
CA LEU A 471 30.93 37.37 -7.50
C LEU A 471 32.42 37.35 -7.92
N GLY A 472 33.33 37.13 -6.97
CA GLY A 472 34.76 37.14 -7.19
C GLY A 472 35.29 38.49 -7.72
N LYS A 473 36.58 38.55 -8.06
CA LYS A 473 37.25 39.80 -8.47
C LYS A 473 36.62 40.45 -9.72
N ARG A 474 36.10 39.63 -10.65
CA ARG A 474 35.56 40.13 -11.93
C ARG A 474 34.18 40.75 -11.76
N GLY A 475 33.26 40.08 -11.06
CA GLY A 475 31.93 40.63 -10.80
C GLY A 475 31.98 41.85 -9.87
N LEU A 476 32.96 41.93 -8.97
CA LEU A 476 33.18 43.12 -8.14
C LEU A 476 33.63 44.34 -8.97
N THR A 477 34.55 44.16 -9.91
CA THR A 477 35.01 45.25 -10.80
C THR A 477 33.88 45.75 -11.69
N GLU A 478 33.08 44.83 -12.23
CA GLU A 478 31.89 45.18 -13.04
C GLU A 478 30.86 45.94 -12.19
N PHE A 479 30.65 45.56 -10.93
CA PHE A 479 29.80 46.29 -9.99
C PHE A 479 30.33 47.70 -9.67
N LEU A 480 31.62 47.86 -9.43
CA LEU A 480 32.24 49.17 -9.12
C LEU A 480 32.21 50.13 -10.31
N GLN A 481 32.28 49.61 -11.54
CA GLN A 481 32.12 50.40 -12.77
C GLN A 481 30.68 50.89 -12.99
N LEU A 482 29.70 50.32 -12.28
CA LEU A 482 28.30 50.74 -12.35
C LEU A 482 27.92 51.83 -11.33
N LEU A 483 28.84 52.22 -10.43
CA LEU A 483 28.63 53.30 -9.46
C LEU A 483 28.65 54.70 -10.12
N PRO A 484 27.86 55.68 -9.64
CA PRO A 484 27.86 57.06 -10.14
C PRO A 484 29.22 57.77 -10.03
N GLU A 485 29.44 58.84 -10.82
CA GLU A 485 30.70 59.60 -10.82
C GLU A 485 31.04 60.23 -9.46
N ASP A 486 30.05 60.49 -8.61
CA ASP A 486 30.24 61.05 -7.27
C ASP A 486 30.98 60.09 -6.31
N PHE A 487 31.13 58.82 -6.69
CA PHE A 487 31.91 57.80 -5.97
C PHE A 487 33.31 57.59 -6.57
N GLN A 488 33.86 58.59 -7.29
CA GLN A 488 35.17 58.51 -7.94
C GLN A 488 36.33 58.18 -6.99
N ASP A 489 36.25 58.56 -5.71
CA ASP A 489 37.27 58.22 -4.72
C ASP A 489 37.31 56.71 -4.40
N ILE A 490 36.17 56.01 -4.52
CA ILE A 490 36.11 54.54 -4.41
C ILE A 490 36.65 53.88 -5.69
N ARG A 491 36.38 54.45 -6.87
CA ARG A 491 36.99 53.99 -8.14
C ARG A 491 38.50 54.18 -8.17
N ARG A 492 39.04 55.22 -7.51
CA ARG A 492 40.49 55.46 -7.41
C ARG A 492 41.23 54.45 -6.55
N ILE A 493 40.54 53.69 -5.68
CA ILE A 493 41.17 52.67 -4.82
C ILE A 493 41.62 51.44 -5.61
N THR A 494 40.96 51.12 -6.73
CA THR A 494 41.47 50.12 -7.67
C THR A 494 42.77 50.54 -8.36
N ASP A 495 43.06 51.85 -8.39
CA ASP A 495 44.26 52.44 -8.99
C ASP A 495 45.30 52.91 -7.95
N ASP A 496 45.04 52.75 -6.65
CA ASP A 496 45.91 53.28 -5.60
C ASP A 496 47.24 52.52 -5.54
N ARG A 497 48.32 53.27 -5.75
CA ARG A 497 49.72 52.82 -5.79
C ARG A 497 50.12 52.07 -4.51
N ARG A 498 49.51 52.39 -3.36
CA ARG A 498 49.75 51.66 -2.09
C ARG A 498 49.25 50.21 -2.13
N MET A 499 48.13 49.95 -2.80
CA MET A 499 47.57 48.59 -2.93
C MET A 499 48.33 47.77 -3.97
N GLN A 500 48.82 48.40 -5.05
CA GLN A 500 49.73 47.74 -5.99
C GLN A 500 51.05 47.34 -5.30
N THR A 501 51.61 48.19 -4.43
CA THR A 501 52.81 47.85 -3.63
C THR A 501 52.55 46.71 -2.66
N LEU A 502 51.39 46.66 -2.00
CA LEU A 502 51.04 45.55 -1.10
C LEU A 502 50.85 44.22 -1.86
N VAL A 503 50.27 44.27 -3.07
CA VAL A 503 50.13 43.11 -3.96
C VAL A 503 51.50 42.64 -4.49
N GLU A 504 52.44 43.55 -4.76
CA GLU A 504 53.81 43.19 -5.14
C GLU A 504 54.63 42.65 -3.95
N GLU A 505 54.50 43.21 -2.76
CA GLU A 505 55.18 42.73 -1.54
C GLU A 505 54.68 41.34 -1.09
N LEU A 506 53.44 40.98 -1.44
CA LEU A 506 52.83 39.69 -1.14
C LEU A 506 52.91 38.69 -2.28
N ARG A 507 53.46 39.08 -3.45
CA ARG A 507 53.72 38.18 -4.58
C ARG A 507 54.87 37.23 -4.21
N PRO A 508 54.74 35.90 -4.35
CA PRO A 508 55.84 35.00 -4.04
C PRO A 508 57.03 35.32 -4.96
N ARG A 509 58.21 35.58 -4.38
CA ARG A 509 59.44 35.76 -5.18
C ARG A 509 59.79 34.44 -5.89
N PRO A 510 60.18 34.44 -7.17
CA PRO A 510 60.37 33.21 -7.95
C PRO A 510 61.59 32.37 -7.53
N ASP A 511 62.46 32.87 -6.65
CA ASP A 511 63.80 32.30 -6.43
C ASP A 511 63.90 31.40 -5.17
N ALA A 512 62.79 30.83 -4.71
CA ALA A 512 62.81 29.75 -3.72
C ALA A 512 62.46 28.42 -4.41
N GLY A 513 63.48 27.82 -5.03
CA GLY A 513 63.39 26.45 -5.52
C GLY A 513 63.17 25.45 -4.38
N ALA A 514 62.43 24.39 -4.74
CA ALA A 514 62.27 23.10 -4.07
C ALA A 514 61.08 22.91 -3.09
N ALA A 515 60.28 21.88 -3.45
CA ALA A 515 59.31 21.12 -2.67
C ALA A 515 58.01 21.82 -2.22
N VAL A 516 57.02 21.86 -3.13
CA VAL A 516 55.61 22.10 -2.77
C VAL A 516 55.04 20.82 -2.15
N SER A 517 54.88 20.80 -0.82
CA SER A 517 53.97 19.88 -0.13
C SER A 517 52.57 20.48 -0.07
N ALA A 518 51.55 19.64 0.09
CA ALA A 518 50.13 20.00 0.07
C ALA A 518 49.69 21.08 1.09
N SER A 519 50.55 21.49 2.05
CA SER A 519 50.28 22.58 2.98
C SER A 519 50.57 23.98 2.42
N GLY A 520 51.20 24.11 1.25
CA GLY A 520 51.47 25.41 0.62
C GLY A 520 50.25 26.02 -0.09
N VAL A 521 49.34 25.17 -0.61
CA VAL A 521 48.14 25.61 -1.34
C VAL A 521 47.10 26.24 -0.41
N THR A 522 46.98 25.73 0.82
CA THR A 522 46.10 26.29 1.85
C THR A 522 46.57 27.66 2.34
N VAL A 523 47.88 27.89 2.48
CA VAL A 523 48.42 29.20 2.92
C VAL A 523 48.25 30.29 1.84
N VAL A 524 48.25 29.93 0.56
CA VAL A 524 48.02 30.88 -0.55
C VAL A 524 46.51 31.18 -0.70
N ALA A 525 45.64 30.19 -0.53
CA ALA A 525 44.19 30.38 -0.51
C ALA A 525 43.76 31.26 0.67
N ASP A 526 44.25 30.99 1.88
CA ASP A 526 43.95 31.79 3.09
C ASP A 526 44.41 33.24 2.95
N LYS A 527 45.56 33.49 2.30
CA LYS A 527 46.05 34.86 2.07
C LYS A 527 45.22 35.61 1.04
N ALA A 528 44.78 34.95 -0.03
CA ALA A 528 43.91 35.54 -1.05
C ALA A 528 42.51 35.85 -0.48
N GLU A 529 41.99 34.95 0.36
CA GLU A 529 40.72 35.12 1.06
C GLU A 529 40.82 36.23 2.13
N THR A 530 41.91 36.28 2.89
CA THR A 530 42.18 37.38 3.84
C THR A 530 42.30 38.73 3.14
N LEU A 531 42.99 38.79 1.98
CA LEU A 531 43.06 39.98 1.14
C LEU A 531 41.68 40.38 0.63
N HIS A 532 40.86 39.41 0.20
CA HIS A 532 39.49 39.64 -0.24
C HIS A 532 38.61 40.19 0.89
N TYR A 533 38.71 39.65 2.10
CA TYR A 533 38.00 40.14 3.28
C TYR A 533 38.44 41.55 3.71
N LEU A 534 39.74 41.85 3.67
CA LEU A 534 40.24 43.20 3.93
C LEU A 534 39.76 44.18 2.84
N TRP A 535 39.66 43.73 1.58
CA TRP A 535 39.14 44.52 0.48
C TRP A 535 37.64 44.84 0.65
N VAL A 536 36.85 43.84 1.02
CA VAL A 536 35.42 44.01 1.32
C VAL A 536 35.22 44.91 2.54
N ARG A 537 36.02 44.76 3.60
CA ARG A 537 35.97 45.60 4.81
C ARG A 537 36.25 47.07 4.51
N GLU A 538 37.27 47.37 3.71
CA GLU A 538 37.63 48.76 3.40
C GLU A 538 36.56 49.43 2.52
N ILE A 539 35.97 48.68 1.57
CA ILE A 539 34.83 49.13 0.76
C ILE A 539 33.61 49.41 1.65
N LEU A 540 33.31 48.53 2.61
CA LEU A 540 32.19 48.72 3.55
C LEU A 540 32.40 49.93 4.46
N LEU A 541 33.62 50.16 4.97
CA LEU A 541 33.96 51.34 5.78
C LEU A 541 33.82 52.66 4.99
N LEU A 542 34.17 52.64 3.71
CA LEU A 542 34.04 53.81 2.83
C LEU A 542 32.59 54.09 2.44
N LEU A 543 31.80 53.03 2.21
CA LEU A 543 30.36 53.16 1.99
C LEU A 543 29.65 53.69 3.25
N ASP A 544 30.06 53.27 4.44
CA ASP A 544 29.53 53.79 5.71
C ASP A 544 29.91 55.26 5.92
N LYS A 545 31.15 55.65 5.58
CA LYS A 545 31.61 57.04 5.63
C LYS A 545 30.88 57.95 4.63
N ALA A 546 30.64 57.48 3.41
CA ALA A 546 29.83 58.19 2.41
C ALA A 546 28.35 58.32 2.86
N ARG A 547 27.83 57.32 3.58
CA ARG A 547 26.48 57.36 4.17
C ARG A 547 26.36 58.42 5.27
N ILE A 548 27.42 58.65 6.05
CA ILE A 548 27.48 59.70 7.08
C ILE A 548 27.46 61.11 6.46
N GLU A 549 28.11 61.32 5.32
CA GLU A 549 28.12 62.63 4.64
C GLU A 549 26.77 62.97 3.98
N VAL A 550 26.04 61.96 3.50
CA VAL A 550 24.69 62.13 2.90
C VAL A 550 23.58 62.30 3.94
N SER A 551 23.81 61.92 5.21
CA SER A 551 22.77 61.84 6.26
C SER A 551 22.82 62.92 7.34
N SER A 552 23.34 64.12 7.05
CA SER A 552 23.21 65.28 7.96
C SER A 552 21.78 65.85 8.07
N GLY A 553 20.78 65.22 7.44
CA GLY A 553 19.35 65.54 7.60
C GLY A 553 18.51 64.30 7.93
N CYS A 554 17.97 64.26 9.14
CA CYS A 554 16.91 63.37 9.64
C CYS A 554 17.24 61.89 9.92
N TRP A 555 17.51 61.60 11.20
CA TRP A 555 17.37 60.29 11.82
C TRP A 555 16.04 60.21 12.59
N ALA A 556 15.12 59.33 12.16
CA ALA A 556 14.16 58.68 13.04
C ALA A 556 13.53 57.47 12.34
N CYS A 557 13.44 56.35 13.07
CA CYS A 557 12.71 55.10 12.77
C CYS A 557 13.41 54.07 11.87
N LEU A 558 14.12 53.10 12.49
CA LEU A 558 13.76 51.66 12.49
C LEU A 558 14.92 50.82 13.03
N HIS A 559 14.76 50.29 14.24
CA HIS A 559 15.52 49.16 14.76
C HIS A 559 14.66 47.89 14.66
N ARG A 560 15.16 46.82 14.00
CA ARG A 560 15.43 45.50 14.61
C ARG A 560 15.65 44.40 13.56
N LYS A 561 16.67 43.57 13.87
CA LYS A 561 17.04 42.24 13.34
C LYS A 561 18.02 42.20 12.16
N GLY A 562 19.30 42.34 12.50
CA GLY A 562 20.46 41.80 11.79
C GLY A 562 21.56 41.48 12.82
N PRO A 563 22.48 40.55 12.56
CA PRO A 563 23.60 40.27 13.47
C PRO A 563 24.47 41.52 13.63
N SER A 564 24.88 41.83 14.85
CA SER A 564 25.64 43.05 15.15
C SER A 564 27.05 43.02 14.52
N LEU A 565 27.63 44.18 14.20
CA LEU A 565 29.06 44.38 13.84
C LEU A 565 30.05 43.62 14.74
N ARG A 566 29.64 43.32 15.98
CA ARG A 566 30.35 42.45 16.92
C ARG A 566 30.60 41.05 16.38
N THR A 567 29.62 40.46 15.68
CA THR A 567 29.66 39.10 15.13
C THR A 567 30.61 38.96 13.95
N VAL A 568 30.79 40.02 13.15
CA VAL A 568 31.78 40.08 12.06
C VAL A 568 33.18 40.25 12.62
N ASN A 569 33.36 41.12 13.62
CA ASN A 569 34.64 41.29 14.30
C ASN A 569 35.04 40.02 15.08
N GLU A 570 34.10 39.31 15.70
CA GLU A 570 34.33 38.02 16.35
C GLU A 570 34.81 36.95 15.35
N ARG A 571 34.24 36.91 14.14
CA ARG A 571 34.72 36.00 13.08
C ARG A 571 36.12 36.37 12.59
N ILE A 572 36.41 37.65 12.41
CA ILE A 572 37.75 38.13 12.01
C ILE A 572 38.79 37.80 13.10
N GLU A 573 38.47 38.01 14.37
CA GLU A 573 39.35 37.61 15.49
C GLU A 573 39.54 36.09 15.55
N GLN A 574 38.50 35.30 15.32
CA GLN A 574 38.60 33.84 15.26
C GLN A 574 39.51 33.37 14.11
N THR A 575 39.38 33.96 12.92
CA THR A 575 40.25 33.63 11.77
C THR A 575 41.69 34.11 11.99
N GLN A 576 41.90 35.25 12.63
CA GLN A 576 43.23 35.74 13.01
C GLN A 576 43.88 34.90 14.11
N GLN A 577 43.12 34.43 15.10
CA GLN A 577 43.58 33.51 16.14
C GLN A 577 43.91 32.13 15.56
N LEU A 578 43.14 31.64 14.59
CA LEU A 578 43.42 30.41 13.85
C LEU A 578 44.70 30.54 13.01
N ALA A 579 44.87 31.67 12.31
CA ALA A 579 46.09 31.95 11.55
C ALA A 579 47.33 32.13 12.46
N ALA A 580 47.14 32.64 13.70
CA ALA A 580 48.20 32.79 14.69
C ALA A 580 48.58 31.45 15.35
N SER A 581 47.61 30.55 15.61
CA SER A 581 47.88 29.22 16.18
C SER A 581 48.64 28.32 15.21
N ILE A 582 48.40 28.48 13.90
CA ILE A 582 49.16 27.81 12.83
C ILE A 582 50.62 28.33 12.73
N ARG A 583 50.89 29.58 13.16
CA ARG A 583 52.24 30.18 13.12
C ARG A 583 53.15 29.82 14.29
N ASN A 584 52.64 29.22 15.37
CA ASN A 584 53.44 28.92 16.57
C ASN A 584 53.12 27.52 17.17
N PRO A 585 53.68 26.42 16.64
CA PRO A 585 53.37 25.06 17.08
C PRO A 585 54.22 24.60 18.27
N ARG A 586 54.49 25.46 19.26
CA ARG A 586 55.23 25.08 20.48
C ARG A 586 54.52 25.59 21.73
N GLY A 587 53.62 24.76 22.26
CA GLY A 587 53.01 24.89 23.57
C GLY A 587 52.33 23.56 23.95
N ALA A 588 52.68 23.04 25.12
CA ALA A 588 52.42 21.69 25.62
C ALA A 588 50.98 21.15 25.52
N LEU A 589 50.87 19.86 25.18
CA LEU A 589 49.70 19.02 25.47
C LEU A 589 49.51 18.89 26.99
N PRO A 590 48.28 19.00 27.53
CA PRO A 590 47.90 18.38 28.78
C PRO A 590 47.27 16.99 28.56
N ASP A 591 47.41 16.17 29.60
CA ASP A 591 47.25 14.73 29.64
C ASP A 591 45.91 14.15 29.19
N ALA A 592 46.01 12.98 28.58
CA ALA A 592 44.91 12.10 28.23
C ALA A 592 44.23 11.52 29.48
N VAL A 593 42.93 11.80 29.64
CA VAL A 593 42.07 11.01 30.52
C VAL A 593 41.58 9.79 29.76
N ALA A 594 42.04 8.63 30.19
CA ALA A 594 41.60 7.34 29.72
C ALA A 594 40.12 7.09 30.06
N VAL A 595 39.33 6.70 29.05
CA VAL A 595 38.03 6.02 29.26
C VAL A 595 38.07 4.70 28.51
N ARG A 596 37.91 3.61 29.27
CA ARG A 596 37.88 2.21 28.82
C ARG A 596 36.68 1.93 27.92
N PRO A 597 36.79 1.03 26.93
CA PRO A 597 35.63 0.41 26.31
C PRO A 597 35.15 -0.80 27.13
N THR A 598 33.89 -0.77 27.54
CA THR A 598 33.17 -1.92 28.09
C THR A 598 32.72 -2.82 26.94
N ALA A 599 33.20 -4.06 26.96
CA ALA A 599 32.63 -5.17 26.22
C ALA A 599 31.35 -5.66 26.93
N VAL A 600 30.31 -5.98 26.17
CA VAL A 600 29.31 -7.00 26.55
C VAL A 600 28.96 -7.81 25.30
N ALA A 601 29.15 -9.11 25.44
CA ALA A 601 28.76 -10.17 24.53
C ALA A 601 27.34 -10.70 24.85
N GLY A 602 26.75 -11.41 23.89
CA GLY A 602 25.58 -12.29 24.08
C GLY A 602 24.81 -12.42 22.77
N MET A 603 25.13 -13.39 21.91
CA MET A 603 24.58 -14.77 21.88
C MET A 603 23.10 -14.84 21.48
N ALA A 604 22.86 -15.11 20.20
CA ALA A 604 22.15 -16.30 19.69
C ALA A 604 22.54 -16.49 18.22
#